data_AF-A0A2V8N595-F1
#
_entry.id   AF-A0A2V8N595-F1
#
_cell.length_a   1.000
_cell.length_b   1.000
_cell.length_c   1.000
_cell.angle_alpha   90.00
_cell.angle_beta   90.00
_cell.angle_gamma   90.00
#
_symmetry.space_group_name_H-M   'P 1'
#
loop_
_entity.id
_entity.type
_entity.pdbx_description
1 polymer ?
#
loop_
_entity_poly.entity_id
_entity_poly.type
_entity_poly.pdbx_seq_one_letter_code
_entity_poly.pdbx_strand_id
1 'polypeptide(L)'
;MTFSLWVLALSFVASPAAITIAPEAAVAGREIYLGNLISAESRGQKGVEELDKIFIAPAPLPGRTRLLKSAEIYAQMAAAGVPTDRFALTVPDQIRVTRRFQSWSPSQIEAKIRQNWLPSLSWKSAELERIFPKMSFCRSEKSECHSATHLAPICVSRFI
;
A
#
# COMPACT_ATOMS: atom_id res chain seq x y z
N MET A 1 -56.77 5.00 46.23
CA MET A 1 -56.46 5.76 45.00
C MET A 1 -55.09 5.31 44.52
N THR A 2 -55.03 4.35 43.60
CA THR A 2 -53.78 3.81 43.03
C THR A 2 -53.62 4.37 41.61
N PHE A 3 -52.72 5.34 41.44
CA PHE A 3 -52.35 5.84 40.13
C PHE A 3 -51.45 4.81 39.44
N SER A 4 -52.04 4.07 38.50
CA SER A 4 -51.33 3.15 37.62
C SER A 4 -50.53 3.97 36.61
N LEU A 5 -49.24 4.17 36.90
CA LEU A 5 -48.30 4.89 36.06
C LEU A 5 -47.85 3.98 34.92
N TRP A 6 -48.51 4.07 33.77
CA TRP A 6 -48.07 3.40 32.54
C TRP A 6 -46.80 4.08 32.02
N VAL A 7 -45.65 3.45 32.27
CA VAL A 7 -44.39 3.83 31.62
C VAL A 7 -44.46 3.35 30.18
N LEU A 8 -44.77 4.27 29.26
CA LEU A 8 -44.56 4.08 27.83
C LEU A 8 -43.05 3.97 27.57
N ALA A 9 -42.56 2.74 27.48
CA ALA A 9 -41.22 2.47 26.99
C ALA A 9 -41.17 2.80 25.49
N LEU A 10 -40.67 3.99 25.14
CA LEU A 10 -40.27 4.29 23.77
C LEU A 10 -39.08 3.40 23.42
N SER A 11 -39.32 2.35 22.64
CA SER A 11 -38.26 1.61 21.97
C SER A 11 -37.67 2.50 20.88
N PHE A 12 -36.51 3.10 21.15
CA PHE A 12 -35.70 3.69 20.10
C PHE A 12 -35.20 2.56 19.20
N VAL A 13 -35.81 2.41 18.03
CA VAL A 13 -35.24 1.59 16.97
C VAL A 13 -33.98 2.30 16.49
N ALA A 14 -32.82 1.81 16.92
CA ALA A 14 -31.55 2.29 16.41
C ALA A 14 -31.51 1.97 14.91
N SER A 15 -31.57 3.01 14.08
CA SER A 15 -31.41 2.84 12.63
C SER A 15 -30.04 2.21 12.36
N PRO A 16 -29.94 1.22 11.46
CA PRO A 16 -28.66 0.64 11.08
C PRO A 16 -27.74 1.75 10.56
N ALA A 17 -26.44 1.63 10.87
CA ALA A 17 -25.42 2.54 10.38
C ALA A 17 -25.35 2.43 8.84
N ALA A 18 -25.51 3.56 8.15
CA ALA A 18 -25.49 3.63 6.69
C ALA A 18 -24.06 3.78 6.17
N ILE A 19 -23.47 2.66 5.76
CA ILE A 19 -22.06 2.60 5.37
C ILE A 19 -21.96 2.59 3.84
N THR A 20 -21.27 3.58 3.29
CA THR A 20 -21.05 3.69 1.84
C THR A 20 -19.62 3.29 1.49
N ILE A 21 -19.47 2.41 0.51
CA ILE A 21 -18.17 2.01 -0.06
C ILE A 21 -17.85 2.92 -1.24
N ALA A 22 -16.64 3.48 -1.25
CA ALA A 22 -16.18 4.34 -2.33
C ALA A 22 -15.98 3.53 -3.62
N PRO A 23 -16.37 4.05 -4.80
CA PRO A 23 -16.15 3.37 -6.08
C PRO A 23 -14.66 3.31 -6.46
N GLU A 24 -13.84 4.18 -5.90
CA GLU A 24 -12.39 4.18 -6.10
C GLU A 24 -11.66 4.30 -4.76
N ALA A 25 -10.59 3.52 -4.60
CA ALA A 25 -9.78 3.53 -3.38
C ALA A 25 -8.28 3.41 -3.70
N ALA A 26 -7.45 4.07 -2.89
CA ALA A 26 -6.01 4.00 -2.98
C ALA A 26 -5.43 3.31 -1.73
N VAL A 27 -4.71 2.20 -1.92
CA VAL A 27 -4.11 1.44 -0.83
C VAL A 27 -2.59 1.56 -0.84
N ALA A 28 -1.99 1.67 0.35
CA ALA A 28 -0.52 1.65 0.51
C ALA A 28 0.00 0.25 0.87
N GLY A 29 -0.82 -0.56 1.55
CA GLY A 29 -0.46 -1.88 2.04
C GLY A 29 -0.30 -2.94 0.95
N ARG A 30 0.08 -4.15 1.39
CA ARG A 30 0.10 -5.37 0.57
C ARG A 30 -1.28 -6.03 0.49
N GLU A 31 -2.21 -5.59 1.32
CA GLU A 31 -3.52 -6.19 1.52
C GLU A 31 -4.60 -5.10 1.44
N ILE A 32 -5.78 -5.49 0.96
CA ILE A 32 -6.96 -4.63 0.87
C ILE A 32 -7.90 -5.06 1.99
N TYR A 33 -8.09 -4.16 2.94
CA TYR A 33 -9.10 -4.30 3.99
C TYR A 33 -10.35 -3.50 3.64
N LEU A 34 -11.51 -3.90 4.16
CA LEU A 34 -12.77 -3.22 3.89
C LEU A 34 -12.73 -1.75 4.35
N GLY A 35 -12.09 -1.46 5.49
CA GLY A 35 -11.86 -0.10 5.98
C GLY A 35 -11.16 0.85 5.00
N ASN A 36 -10.33 0.32 4.11
CA ASN A 36 -9.68 1.10 3.07
C ASN A 36 -10.64 1.51 1.95
N LEU A 37 -11.77 0.82 1.83
CA LEU A 37 -12.80 1.05 0.81
C LEU A 37 -13.97 1.89 1.33
N ILE A 38 -14.12 2.03 2.65
CA ILE A 38 -15.18 2.84 3.27
C ILE A 38 -14.97 4.32 2.97
N SER A 39 -16.03 4.98 2.51
CA SER A 39 -16.09 6.43 2.25
C SER A 39 -15.76 7.24 3.51
N ALA A 40 -15.15 8.42 3.34
CA ALA A 40 -14.72 9.24 4.46
C ALA A 40 -15.91 9.68 5.35
N GLU A 41 -17.06 9.90 4.73
CA GLU A 41 -18.33 10.28 5.37
C GLU A 41 -18.86 9.16 6.29
N SER A 42 -18.55 7.90 5.97
CA SER A 42 -19.01 6.75 6.76
C SER A 42 -18.09 6.41 7.93
N ARG A 43 -16.83 6.88 7.95
CA ARG A 43 -15.82 6.47 8.95
C ARG A 43 -16.14 6.85 10.40
N GLY A 44 -17.01 7.82 10.63
CA GLY A 44 -17.42 8.23 11.98
C GLY A 44 -18.57 7.41 12.58
N GLN A 45 -19.12 6.45 11.84
CA GLN A 45 -20.28 5.70 12.29
C GLN A 45 -19.89 4.59 13.27
N LYS A 46 -20.76 4.31 14.25
CA LYS A 46 -20.54 3.23 15.22
C LYS A 46 -20.44 1.88 14.51
N GLY A 47 -19.45 1.06 14.89
CA GLY A 47 -19.24 -0.28 14.35
C GLY A 47 -18.33 -0.34 13.12
N VAL A 48 -17.89 0.79 12.55
CA VAL A 48 -16.95 0.82 11.42
C VAL A 48 -15.58 0.22 11.78
N GLU A 49 -15.15 0.34 13.04
CA GLU A 49 -13.89 -0.23 13.52
C GLU A 49 -13.83 -1.77 13.39
N GLU A 50 -14.98 -2.45 13.42
CA GLU A 50 -15.06 -3.89 13.17
C GLU A 50 -14.79 -4.20 11.68
N LEU A 51 -15.29 -3.34 10.78
CA LEU A 51 -15.12 -3.48 9.34
C LEU A 51 -13.68 -3.18 8.88
N ASP A 52 -12.94 -2.34 9.60
CA ASP A 52 -11.55 -2.00 9.27
C ASP A 52 -10.61 -3.21 9.25
N LYS A 53 -10.98 -4.28 9.96
CA LYS A 53 -10.17 -5.51 10.10
C LYS A 53 -10.52 -6.58 9.09
N ILE A 54 -11.59 -6.42 8.31
CA ILE A 54 -12.03 -7.44 7.36
C ILE A 54 -11.11 -7.42 6.14
N PHE A 55 -10.35 -8.51 5.98
CA PHE A 55 -9.53 -8.75 4.80
C PHE A 55 -10.43 -9.03 3.58
N ILE A 56 -10.19 -8.35 2.47
CA ILE A 56 -10.94 -8.55 1.22
C ILE A 56 -10.11 -9.31 0.20
N ALA A 57 -8.90 -8.82 -0.08
CA ALA A 57 -8.06 -9.38 -1.13
C ALA A 57 -6.60 -8.92 -0.99
N PRO A 58 -5.64 -9.64 -1.60
CA PRO A 58 -4.29 -9.12 -1.76
C PRO A 58 -4.30 -7.89 -2.69
N ALA A 59 -3.52 -6.88 -2.34
CA ALA A 59 -3.37 -5.66 -3.12
C ALA A 59 -2.61 -5.95 -4.43
N PRO A 60 -2.91 -5.20 -5.53
CA PRO A 60 -2.16 -5.35 -6.77
C PRO A 60 -0.69 -4.93 -6.60
N LEU A 61 0.12 -5.14 -7.64
CA LEU A 61 1.49 -4.60 -7.65
C LEU A 61 1.48 -3.07 -7.54
N PRO A 62 2.53 -2.44 -6.97
CA PRO A 62 2.60 -0.98 -6.86
C PRO A 62 2.41 -0.30 -8.22
N GLY A 63 1.57 0.73 -8.28
CA GLY A 63 1.23 1.42 -9.53
C GLY A 63 0.25 0.67 -10.43
N ARG A 64 -0.22 -0.51 -10.03
CA ARG A 64 -1.28 -1.25 -10.73
C ARG A 64 -2.62 -1.08 -10.04
N THR A 65 -3.67 -1.31 -10.82
CA THR A 65 -5.05 -1.24 -10.41
C THR A 65 -5.70 -2.63 -10.51
N ARG A 66 -6.56 -2.94 -9.55
CA ARG A 66 -7.43 -4.12 -9.54
C ARG A 66 -8.87 -3.66 -9.47
N LEU A 67 -9.75 -4.33 -10.21
CA LEU A 67 -11.19 -4.18 -10.09
C LEU A 67 -11.72 -5.25 -9.12
N LEU A 68 -12.48 -4.83 -8.12
CA LEU A 68 -13.21 -5.70 -7.21
C LEU A 68 -14.70 -5.61 -7.52
N LYS A 69 -15.42 -6.73 -7.44
CA LYS A 69 -16.87 -6.77 -7.62
C LYS A 69 -17.57 -6.70 -6.26
N SER A 70 -18.78 -6.16 -6.21
CA SER A 70 -19.61 -6.12 -5.00
C SER A 70 -19.79 -7.51 -4.36
N ALA A 71 -20.01 -8.55 -5.18
CA ALA A 71 -20.15 -9.93 -4.72
C ALA A 71 -18.93 -10.45 -3.94
N GLU A 72 -17.71 -10.03 -4.31
CA GLU A 72 -16.49 -10.43 -3.60
C GLU A 72 -16.46 -9.82 -2.19
N ILE A 73 -16.93 -8.58 -2.04
CA ILE A 73 -17.00 -7.91 -0.73
C ILE A 73 -18.00 -8.61 0.17
N TYR A 74 -19.21 -8.88 -0.33
CA TYR A 74 -20.23 -9.58 0.46
C TYR A 74 -19.77 -10.98 0.87
N ALA A 75 -19.11 -11.71 -0.04
CA ALA A 75 -18.55 -13.03 0.28
C ALA A 75 -17.52 -12.97 1.41
N GLN A 76 -16.63 -11.96 1.41
CA GLN A 76 -15.62 -11.78 2.45
C GLN A 76 -16.22 -11.31 3.78
N MET A 77 -17.24 -10.44 3.76
CA MET A 77 -17.96 -10.06 4.96
C MET A 77 -18.67 -11.26 5.61
N ALA A 78 -19.33 -12.09 4.79
CA ALA A 78 -19.97 -13.31 5.25
C ALA A 78 -18.94 -14.31 5.82
N ALA A 79 -17.78 -14.48 5.15
CA ALA A 79 -16.69 -15.33 5.63
C ALA A 79 -16.09 -14.83 6.95
N ALA A 80 -16.09 -13.52 7.19
CA ALA A 80 -15.67 -12.90 8.44
C ALA A 80 -16.74 -12.99 9.55
N GLY A 81 -17.91 -13.58 9.28
CA GLY A 81 -19.01 -13.69 10.23
C GLY A 81 -19.72 -12.37 10.51
N VAL A 82 -19.55 -11.36 9.65
CA VAL A 82 -20.21 -10.06 9.80
C VAL A 82 -21.52 -10.07 9.02
N PRO A 83 -22.68 -10.05 9.70
CA PRO A 83 -23.95 -10.15 9.03
C PRO A 83 -24.29 -8.82 8.34
N THR A 84 -24.77 -8.90 7.10
CA THR A 84 -24.99 -7.72 6.24
C THR A 84 -26.22 -6.91 6.62
N ASP A 85 -27.13 -7.47 7.42
CA ASP A 85 -28.34 -6.83 7.94
C ASP A 85 -28.04 -5.79 9.04
N ARG A 86 -26.91 -5.93 9.74
CA ARG A 86 -26.48 -4.98 10.78
C ARG A 86 -26.10 -3.60 10.23
N PHE A 87 -25.77 -3.51 8.94
CA PHE A 87 -25.29 -2.30 8.29
C PHE A 87 -26.10 -2.02 7.02
N ALA A 88 -26.57 -0.79 6.83
CA ALA A 88 -27.15 -0.38 5.56
C ALA A 88 -26.02 -0.08 4.57
N LEU A 89 -25.50 -1.13 3.92
CA LEU A 89 -24.34 -1.06 3.03
C LEU A 89 -24.74 -0.64 1.62
N THR A 90 -24.16 0.46 1.14
CA THR A 90 -24.21 0.86 -0.27
C THR A 90 -22.88 0.53 -0.92
N VAL A 91 -22.87 -0.51 -1.75
CA VAL A 91 -21.67 -1.01 -2.44
C VAL A 91 -21.86 -0.84 -3.95
N PRO A 92 -20.97 -0.14 -4.67
CA PRO A 92 -21.05 -0.07 -6.12
C PRO A 92 -20.70 -1.42 -6.75
N ASP A 93 -21.25 -1.69 -7.94
CA ASP A 93 -21.06 -2.96 -8.65
C ASP A 93 -19.59 -3.32 -8.88
N GLN A 94 -18.77 -2.29 -9.14
CA GLN A 94 -17.34 -2.40 -9.34
C GLN A 94 -16.59 -1.33 -8.55
N ILE A 95 -15.48 -1.72 -7.94
CA ILE A 95 -14.61 -0.86 -7.16
C ILE A 95 -13.20 -0.90 -7.75
N ARG A 96 -12.66 0.27 -8.07
CA ARG A 96 -11.32 0.43 -8.59
C ARG A 96 -10.33 0.62 -7.43
N VAL A 97 -9.50 -0.38 -7.17
CA VAL A 97 -8.47 -0.30 -6.14
C VAL A 97 -7.10 -0.12 -6.77
N THR A 98 -6.45 1.01 -6.52
CA THR A 98 -5.11 1.31 -7.02
C THR A 98 -4.10 1.26 -5.89
N ARG A 99 -3.01 0.50 -6.07
CA ARG A 99 -1.93 0.52 -5.08
C ARG A 99 -1.01 1.70 -5.37
N ARG A 100 -0.82 2.58 -4.39
CA ARG A 100 0.07 3.73 -4.51
C ARG A 100 1.49 3.26 -4.86
N PHE A 101 2.10 3.92 -5.84
CA PHE A 101 3.50 3.72 -6.15
C PHE A 101 4.34 4.18 -4.95
N GLN A 102 5.38 3.43 -4.62
CA GLN A 102 6.31 3.81 -3.56
C GLN A 102 7.72 3.82 -4.16
N SER A 103 8.26 5.02 -4.37
CA SER A 103 9.67 5.21 -4.71
C SER A 103 10.48 5.28 -3.43
N TRP A 104 11.54 4.47 -3.33
CA TRP A 104 12.54 4.60 -2.26
C TRP A 104 13.82 5.17 -2.84
N SER A 105 14.38 6.18 -2.18
CA SER A 105 15.73 6.67 -2.48
C SER A 105 16.78 5.64 -2.05
N PRO A 106 17.99 5.67 -2.64
CA PRO A 106 19.08 4.78 -2.24
C PRO A 106 19.36 4.76 -0.73
N SER A 107 19.33 5.93 -0.07
CA SER A 107 19.55 6.05 1.38
C SER A 107 18.42 5.41 2.20
N GLN A 108 17.16 5.51 1.75
CA GLN A 108 16.03 4.84 2.39
C GLN A 108 16.11 3.31 2.24
N ILE A 109 16.56 2.82 1.08
CA ILE A 109 16.80 1.39 0.85
C ILE A 109 17.88 0.90 1.82
N GLU A 110 19.00 1.62 1.90
CA GLU A 110 20.11 1.28 2.80
C GLU A 110 19.66 1.25 4.27
N ALA A 111 18.94 2.29 4.72
CA ALA A 111 18.40 2.34 6.07
C ALA A 111 17.48 1.14 6.37
N LYS A 112 16.61 0.78 5.41
CA LYS A 112 15.66 -0.33 5.56
C LYS A 112 16.37 -1.69 5.64
N ILE A 113 17.42 -1.88 4.83
CA ILE A 113 18.27 -3.09 4.88
C ILE A 113 19.00 -3.16 6.21
N ARG A 114 19.60 -2.04 6.66
CA ARG A 114 20.31 -1.94 7.95
C ARG A 114 19.42 -2.25 9.15
N GLN A 115 18.17 -1.80 9.13
CA GLN A 115 17.25 -2.01 10.24
C GLN A 115 16.62 -3.40 10.25
N ASN A 116 16.18 -3.91 9.09
CA ASN A 116 15.34 -5.10 9.07
C ASN A 116 16.10 -6.39 8.74
N TRP A 117 17.13 -6.30 7.89
CA TRP A 117 17.80 -7.49 7.35
C TRP A 117 19.08 -7.75 8.11
N LEU A 118 19.94 -6.73 8.23
CA LEU A 118 21.23 -6.84 8.91
C LEU A 118 21.14 -7.53 10.27
N PRO A 119 20.14 -7.27 11.14
CA PRO A 119 20.02 -7.93 12.43
C PRO A 119 19.83 -9.46 12.36
N SER A 120 19.16 -9.94 11.32
CA SER A 120 18.79 -11.34 11.13
C SER A 120 19.87 -12.20 10.47
N LEU A 121 20.90 -11.56 9.89
CA LEU A 121 21.95 -12.26 9.17
C LEU A 121 22.92 -12.92 10.16
N SER A 122 23.05 -14.24 10.07
CA SER A 122 23.92 -15.06 10.93
C SER A 122 25.42 -14.77 10.77
N TRP A 123 25.80 -14.16 9.66
CA TRP A 123 27.18 -13.89 9.27
C TRP A 123 27.67 -12.48 9.63
N LYS A 124 27.02 -11.75 10.56
CA LYS A 124 27.49 -10.42 11.02
C LYS A 124 28.95 -10.37 11.47
N SER A 125 29.53 -11.50 11.86
CA SER A 125 30.93 -11.65 12.23
C SER A 125 31.84 -12.10 11.09
N ALA A 126 31.29 -12.42 9.91
CA ALA A 126 32.10 -12.56 8.71
C ALA A 126 32.53 -11.15 8.31
N GLU A 127 33.68 -10.77 8.86
CA GLU A 127 34.47 -9.67 8.34
C GLU A 127 34.50 -9.85 6.83
N LEU A 128 33.87 -8.94 6.10
CA LEU A 128 33.93 -8.89 4.65
C LEU A 128 35.38 -8.58 4.30
N GLU A 129 36.23 -9.59 4.40
CA GLU A 129 37.55 -9.60 3.83
C GLU A 129 37.31 -9.27 2.37
N ARG A 130 37.69 -8.04 2.00
CA ARG A 130 37.28 -7.41 0.76
C ARG A 130 37.63 -8.36 -0.39
N ILE A 131 36.63 -9.06 -0.92
CA ILE A 131 36.69 -9.72 -2.24
C ILE A 131 36.61 -8.66 -3.35
N PHE A 132 37.00 -7.43 -3.05
CA PHE A 132 37.60 -6.59 -4.05
C PHE A 132 39.09 -6.91 -3.93
N PRO A 133 39.64 -7.84 -4.75
CA PRO A 133 41.07 -7.79 -4.99
C PRO A 133 41.38 -6.32 -5.24
N LYS A 134 42.41 -5.78 -4.58
CA LYS A 134 42.94 -4.47 -4.95
C LYS A 134 43.09 -4.52 -6.46
N MET A 135 42.13 -3.97 -7.20
CA MET A 135 42.39 -3.51 -8.53
C MET A 135 43.34 -2.37 -8.23
N SER A 136 44.63 -2.70 -8.22
CA SER A 136 45.67 -1.73 -8.48
C SER A 136 45.18 -1.05 -9.73
N PHE A 137 44.55 0.10 -9.53
CA PHE A 137 44.26 1.03 -10.57
C PHE A 137 45.64 1.26 -11.17
N CYS A 138 45.91 0.62 -12.31
CA CYS A 138 47.07 0.90 -13.12
C CYS A 138 46.89 2.36 -13.50
N ARG A 139 47.43 3.23 -12.64
CA ARG A 139 47.81 4.58 -12.95
C ARG A 139 48.90 4.38 -14.00
N SER A 140 48.46 4.22 -15.26
CA SER A 140 49.31 4.36 -16.43
C SER A 140 49.83 5.78 -16.33
N GLU A 141 51.02 5.82 -15.76
CA GLU A 141 51.89 6.95 -15.64
C GLU A 141 52.10 7.50 -17.05
N LYS A 142 51.86 8.80 -17.18
CA LYS A 142 52.13 9.63 -18.34
C LYS A 142 53.32 9.12 -19.16
N SER A 143 53.06 8.59 -20.35
CA SER A 143 54.00 8.70 -21.46
C SER A 143 53.26 9.30 -22.66
N GLU A 144 53.60 10.57 -22.92
CA GLU A 144 53.69 11.16 -24.24
C GLU A 144 52.52 10.91 -25.20
N CYS A 145 51.43 11.67 -25.03
CA CYS A 145 50.69 12.14 -26.21
C CYS A 145 51.51 13.26 -26.84
N HIS A 146 52.43 12.87 -27.72
CA HIS A 146 53.02 13.78 -28.70
C HIS A 146 51.90 14.48 -29.47
N SER A 147 52.08 15.79 -29.62
CA SER A 147 51.28 16.64 -30.49
C SER A 147 51.17 16.05 -31.90
N ALA A 148 49.98 15.59 -32.26
CA ALA A 148 49.56 15.50 -33.65
C ALA A 148 48.37 16.45 -33.82
N THR A 149 48.71 17.66 -34.21
CA THR A 149 47.86 18.60 -34.93
C THR A 149 47.13 17.87 -36.06
N HIS A 150 45.94 18.37 -36.42
CA HIS A 150 45.13 18.01 -37.61
C HIS A 150 44.13 16.85 -37.47
N LEU A 151 42.85 17.18 -37.17
CA LEU A 151 41.71 17.13 -38.13
C LEU A 151 40.34 17.10 -37.41
N ALA A 152 39.56 18.17 -37.69
CA ALA A 152 38.11 18.38 -37.74
C ALA A 152 37.11 17.75 -36.73
N PRO A 153 36.11 18.53 -36.25
CA PRO A 153 34.99 18.04 -35.45
C PRO A 153 33.94 17.32 -36.33
N ILE A 154 33.62 16.07 -35.99
CA ILE A 154 32.46 15.37 -36.57
C ILE A 154 31.25 15.62 -35.68
N CYS A 155 30.32 16.39 -36.24
CA CYS A 155 28.96 16.60 -35.77
C CYS A 155 28.13 15.33 -36.07
N VAL A 156 27.48 14.71 -35.08
CA VAL A 156 26.42 13.71 -35.35
C VAL A 156 25.19 13.94 -34.47
N SER A 157 24.20 14.57 -35.10
CA SER A 157 22.75 14.41 -35.04
C SER A 157 22.07 13.73 -33.84
N ARG A 158 21.40 14.59 -33.08
CA ARG A 158 19.95 14.57 -32.76
C ARG A 158 19.15 13.43 -33.44
N PHE A 159 18.59 12.52 -32.64
CA PHE A 159 17.45 11.68 -33.03
C PHE A 159 16.25 12.01 -32.14
N ILE A 160 15.10 12.06 -32.79
CA ILE A 160 13.76 12.45 -32.32
C ILE A 160 13.24 11.47 -31.27
#